data_AF-A0A958SZP7-F1
#
_entry.id   AF-A0A958SZP7-F1
#
_cell.length_a   1.000
_cell.length_b   1.000
_cell.length_c   1.000
_cell.angle_alpha   90.00
_cell.angle_beta   90.00
_cell.angle_gamma   90.00
#
_symmetry.space_group_name_H-M   'P 1'
#
loop_
_entity.id
_entity.type
_entity.pdbx_description
1 polymer ?
#
loop_
_entity_poly.entity_id
_entity_poly.type
_entity_poly.pdbx_seq_one_letter_code
_entity_poly.pdbx_strand_id
1 'polypeptide(L)' 'NHYENNIFNEQPDFRLPYENDMIIGDDSAANGQGDTTFASQVPTDIMGVSRTSSPDLGAYQHITFED' A
#
# COMPACT_ATOMS: atom_id res chain seq x y z
N ASN A 1 18.43 17.31 6.93
CA ASN A 1 18.04 16.03 6.29
C ASN A 1 17.24 16.34 5.05
N HIS A 2 17.45 15.63 3.94
CA HIS A 2 16.75 15.87 2.66
C HIS A 2 15.69 14.82 2.35
N TYR A 3 15.75 13.66 3.03
CA TYR A 3 14.79 12.57 2.88
C TYR A 3 14.42 12.07 4.28
N GLU A 4 13.12 12.02 4.57
CA GLU A 4 12.56 11.57 5.84
C GLU A 4 11.59 10.42 5.57
N ASN A 5 11.36 9.56 6.56
CA ASN A 5 10.42 8.44 6.49
C ASN A 5 10.68 7.47 5.31
N ASN A 6 11.95 7.21 5.00
CA ASN A 6 12.30 6.24 3.97
C ASN A 6 12.21 4.81 4.50
N ILE A 7 11.70 3.92 3.66
CA ILE A 7 11.67 2.46 3.87
C ILE A 7 12.59 1.86 2.82
N PHE A 8 13.59 1.08 3.23
CA PHE A 8 14.65 0.60 2.35
C PHE A 8 14.76 -0.92 2.35
N ASN A 9 14.81 -1.51 1.15
CA ASN A 9 15.09 -2.94 0.92
C ASN A 9 14.11 -3.89 1.62
N GLU A 10 12.89 -3.44 1.89
CA GLU A 10 11.84 -4.27 2.45
C GLU A 10 11.11 -5.06 1.36
N GLN A 11 10.45 -6.15 1.77
CA GLN A 11 9.67 -7.00 0.88
C GLN A 11 8.36 -6.29 0.48
N PRO A 12 8.07 -6.13 -0.83
CA PRO A 12 6.83 -5.51 -1.28
C PRO A 12 5.61 -6.44 -1.25
N ASP A 13 5.80 -7.75 -1.27
CA ASP A 13 4.75 -8.77 -1.21
C ASP A 13 3.65 -8.62 -2.29
N PHE A 14 4.05 -8.48 -3.56
CA PHE A 14 3.11 -8.39 -4.69
C PHE A 14 2.48 -9.74 -5.05
N ARG A 15 1.17 -9.73 -5.39
CA ARG A 15 0.41 -10.95 -5.73
C ARG A 15 0.91 -11.66 -6.99
N LEU A 16 0.87 -11.01 -8.16
CA LEU A 16 1.37 -11.55 -9.44
C LEU A 16 2.05 -10.45 -10.26
N PRO A 17 3.23 -9.96 -9.83
CA PRO A 17 3.87 -8.79 -10.46
C PRO A 17 4.25 -9.02 -11.93
N TYR A 18 4.53 -10.26 -12.32
CA TYR A 18 4.81 -10.62 -13.73
C TYR A 18 3.56 -10.64 -14.61
N GLU A 19 2.38 -10.66 -14.01
CA GLU A 19 1.08 -10.54 -14.68
C GLU A 19 0.49 -9.12 -14.54
N ASN A 20 1.29 -8.18 -13.99
CA ASN A 20 0.90 -6.81 -13.67
C ASN A 20 -0.22 -6.70 -12.61
N ASP A 21 -0.36 -7.75 -11.78
CA ASP A 21 -1.21 -7.71 -10.60
C ASP A 21 -0.39 -7.21 -9.40
N MET A 22 -0.39 -5.89 -9.26
CA MET A 22 0.47 -5.16 -8.34
C MET A 22 -0.17 -4.93 -6.97
N ILE A 23 -1.22 -5.69 -6.62
CA ILE A 23 -1.80 -5.67 -5.27
C ILE A 23 -0.80 -6.30 -4.30
N ILE A 24 -0.61 -5.66 -3.14
CA ILE A 24 0.27 -6.14 -2.07
C ILE A 24 -0.48 -6.98 -1.04
N GLY A 25 0.22 -7.88 -0.37
CA GLY A 25 -0.33 -8.74 0.67
C GLY A 25 -0.10 -8.22 2.10
N ASP A 26 -0.56 -9.01 3.07
CA ASP A 26 -0.47 -8.68 4.51
C ASP A 26 0.98 -8.54 5.00
N ASP A 27 1.95 -9.16 4.32
CA ASP A 27 3.37 -9.16 4.71
C ASP A 27 4.16 -7.99 4.09
N SER A 28 3.50 -7.10 3.34
CA SER A 28 4.16 -5.95 2.72
C SER A 28 4.56 -4.89 3.74
N ALA A 29 5.79 -4.39 3.64
CA ALA A 29 6.23 -3.24 4.43
C ALA A 29 5.56 -1.92 4.01
N ALA A 30 4.81 -1.91 2.91
CA ALA A 30 4.01 -0.75 2.48
C ALA A 30 2.71 -0.58 3.30
N ASN A 31 2.32 -1.59 4.08
CA ASN A 31 1.06 -1.61 4.82
C ASN A 31 1.01 -0.50 5.89
N GLY A 32 -0.02 0.33 5.82
CA GLY A 32 -0.27 1.45 6.74
C GLY A 32 0.77 2.58 6.73
N GLN A 33 1.67 2.62 5.74
CA GLN A 33 2.74 3.63 5.68
C GLN A 33 2.35 4.90 4.92
N GLY A 34 1.11 5.00 4.43
CA GLY A 34 0.58 6.19 3.78
C GLY A 34 0.28 7.33 4.76
N ASP A 35 0.21 8.55 4.24
CA ASP A 35 -0.16 9.72 5.02
C ASP A 35 -1.69 9.79 5.19
N THR A 36 -2.18 9.71 6.44
CA THR A 36 -3.61 9.74 6.78
C THR A 36 -4.28 11.10 6.50
N THR A 37 -3.52 12.20 6.50
CA THR A 37 -4.00 13.54 6.13
C THR A 37 -4.31 13.59 4.64
N PHE A 38 -3.45 13.01 3.81
CA PHE A 38 -3.72 12.88 2.38
C PHE A 38 -4.80 11.85 2.07
N ALA A 39 -4.82 10.73 2.79
CA ALA A 39 -5.89 9.73 2.66
C ALA A 39 -7.28 10.33 2.97
N SER A 40 -7.36 11.35 3.83
CA SER A 40 -8.63 12.05 4.07
C SER A 40 -9.10 12.90 2.87
N GLN A 41 -8.20 13.29 1.98
CA GLN A 41 -8.49 14.07 0.77
C GLN A 41 -8.75 13.16 -0.44
N VAL A 42 -8.06 12.02 -0.50
CA VAL A 42 -8.21 10.97 -1.52
C VAL A 42 -8.56 9.66 -0.81
N PRO A 43 -9.85 9.46 -0.47
CA PRO A 43 -10.27 8.45 0.52
C PRO A 43 -10.26 7.02 0.02
N THR A 44 -10.13 6.80 -1.29
CA THR A 44 -10.15 5.46 -1.87
C THR A 44 -8.93 5.20 -2.74
N ASP A 45 -8.55 3.94 -2.83
CA ASP A 45 -7.57 3.46 -3.81
C ASP A 45 -8.19 3.39 -5.22
N ILE A 46 -7.46 2.84 -6.20
CA ILE A 46 -7.94 2.74 -7.59
C ILE A 46 -9.13 1.77 -7.77
N MET A 47 -9.34 0.86 -6.80
CA MET A 47 -10.44 -0.11 -6.79
C MET A 47 -11.64 0.36 -5.97
N GLY A 48 -11.55 1.55 -5.33
CA GLY A 48 -12.60 2.10 -4.48
C GLY A 48 -12.54 1.65 -3.02
N VAL A 49 -11.46 0.97 -2.60
CA VAL A 49 -11.27 0.52 -1.20
C VAL A 49 -10.83 1.71 -0.34
N SER A 50 -11.42 1.84 0.85
CA SER A 50 -11.12 2.93 1.77
C SER A 50 -9.66 2.91 2.25
N ARG A 51 -9.02 4.08 2.28
CA ARG A 51 -7.65 4.30 2.75
C ARG A 51 -7.58 5.07 4.08
N THR A 52 -8.71 5.52 4.62
CA THR A 52 -8.75 6.61 5.62
C THR A 52 -8.19 6.23 7.00
N SER A 53 -8.24 4.97 7.40
CA SER A 53 -7.77 4.51 8.72
C SER A 53 -6.31 4.06 8.72
N SER A 54 -5.88 3.35 7.68
CA SER A 54 -4.54 2.78 7.53
C SER A 54 -4.19 2.72 6.04
N PRO A 55 -3.84 3.87 5.43
CA PRO A 55 -3.52 3.92 4.00
C PRO A 55 -2.22 3.18 3.73
N ASP A 56 -2.21 2.31 2.72
CA ASP A 56 -0.99 1.67 2.25
C ASP A 56 -0.27 2.55 1.23
N LEU A 57 1.04 2.38 1.10
CA LEU A 57 1.80 3.00 0.02
C LEU A 57 1.51 2.30 -1.32
N GLY A 58 1.45 3.09 -2.39
CA GLY A 58 1.12 2.60 -3.72
C GLY A 58 -0.32 2.89 -4.13
N ALA A 59 -0.78 2.15 -5.15
CA ALA A 59 -2.05 2.39 -5.84
C ALA A 59 -3.24 1.57 -5.32
N TYR A 60 -2.97 0.52 -4.55
CA TYR A 60 -3.94 -0.45 -4.03
C TYR A 60 -3.80 -0.56 -2.52
N GLN A 61 -4.92 -0.77 -1.81
CA GLN A 61 -4.87 -1.31 -0.45
C GLN A 61 -4.52 -2.80 -0.50
N HIS A 62 -3.81 -3.27 0.53
CA HIS A 62 -3.47 -4.67 0.69
C HIS A 62 -4.71 -5.54 0.87
N ILE A 63 -4.55 -6.82 0.53
CA ILE A 63 -5.54 -7.86 0.81
C ILE A 63 -4.83 -9.06 1.42
N THR A 64 -5.58 -9.88 2.16
CA THR A 64 -5.14 -11.24 2.46
C THR A 64 -5.23 -12.08 1.19
N PHE A 65 -4.12 -12.70 0.79
CA PHE A 65 -4.12 -13.63 -0.34
C PHE A 65 -4.80 -14.95 0.05
N GLU A 66 -5.58 -15.51 -0.87
CA GLU A 66 -6.13 -16.86 -0.73
C GLU A 66 -5.04 -17.89 -1.09
N ASP A 67 -4.98 -18.98 -0.32
CA ASP A 67 -4.07 -20.11 -0.56
C ASP A 67 -4.43 -20.94 -1.82
#